data_AF-A0A5B8URU7-F1
#
_entry.id   AF-A0A5B8URU7-F1
#
_cell.length_a   1.000
_cell.length_b   1.000
_cell.length_c   1.000
_cell.angle_alpha   90.00
_cell.angle_beta   90.00
_cell.angle_gamma   90.00
#
_symmetry.space_group_name_H-M   'P 1'
#
loop_
_entity.id
_entity.type
_entity.pdbx_description
1 polymer ?
#
loop_
_entity_poly.entity_id
_entity_poly.type
_entity_poly.pdbx_seq_one_letter_code
_entity_poly.pdbx_strand_id
1 'polypeptide(L)'
;MKNIANSLHGRIHNWIDAIGFRLNSSQTTPRRGITVKHYFFETFNFLERWDKKHPERSKFMCFDVYGQKMNVNSLLDLQAAFFENISQLK
;
A
#
# COMPACT_ATOMS: atom_id res chain seq x y z
N MET A 1 7.82 -4.02 19.82
CA MET A 1 8.26 -4.19 18.41
C MET A 1 8.23 -5.64 17.88
N LYS A 2 7.60 -6.63 18.55
CA LYS A 2 7.59 -8.03 18.07
C LYS A 2 6.42 -8.41 17.13
N ASN A 3 5.37 -7.61 17.04
CA ASN A 3 4.14 -8.00 16.30
C ASN A 3 3.96 -7.31 14.94
N ILE A 4 4.82 -6.36 14.56
CA ILE A 4 4.69 -5.66 13.27
C ILE A 4 5.09 -6.60 12.12
N ALA A 5 6.11 -7.44 12.29
CA ALA A 5 6.56 -8.38 11.25
C ALA A 5 5.47 -9.38 10.81
N ASN A 6 4.57 -9.77 11.72
CA ASN A 6 3.44 -10.66 11.42
C ASN A 6 2.14 -9.91 11.06
N SER A 7 2.11 -8.59 11.22
CA SER A 7 0.94 -7.78 10.86
C SER A 7 0.82 -7.65 9.34
N LEU A 8 -0.41 -7.43 8.83
CA LEU A 8 -0.64 -7.13 7.42
C LEU A 8 0.25 -5.98 6.93
N HIS A 9 0.38 -4.93 7.75
CA HIS A 9 1.26 -3.81 7.47
C HIS A 9 2.71 -4.27 7.26
N GLY A 10 3.29 -5.05 8.17
CA GLY A 10 4.67 -5.53 8.02
C GLY A 10 4.86 -6.41 6.79
N ARG A 11 3.91 -7.31 6.52
CA ARG A 11 3.92 -8.18 5.33
C ARG A 11 3.88 -7.37 4.02
N ILE A 12 3.03 -6.35 3.97
CA ILE A 12 2.94 -5.44 2.82
C ILE A 12 4.25 -4.67 2.64
N HIS A 13 4.74 -4.01 3.69
CA HIS A 13 5.96 -3.19 3.62
C HIS A 13 7.18 -4.03 3.20
N ASN A 14 7.37 -5.22 3.80
CA ASN A 14 8.43 -6.14 3.39
C ASN A 14 8.32 -6.54 1.91
N TRP A 15 7.11 -6.75 1.40
CA TRP A 15 6.90 -7.15 0.01
C TRP A 15 7.12 -5.99 -0.96
N ILE A 16 6.56 -4.81 -0.70
CA ILE A 16 6.76 -3.65 -1.58
C ILE A 16 8.24 -3.21 -1.62
N ASP A 17 8.96 -3.33 -0.49
CA ASP A 17 10.40 -3.07 -0.43
C ASP A 17 11.18 -4.09 -1.25
N ALA A 18 10.83 -5.38 -1.17
CA ALA A 18 11.47 -6.44 -1.95
C ALA A 18 11.21 -6.33 -3.46
N ILE A 19 10.02 -5.84 -3.87
CA ILE A 19 9.69 -5.58 -5.27
C ILE A 19 10.37 -4.30 -5.77
N GLY A 20 10.66 -3.33 -4.89
CA GLY A 20 11.33 -2.08 -5.24
C GLY A 20 10.38 -0.90 -5.45
N PHE A 21 9.22 -0.90 -4.79
CA PHE A 21 8.35 0.28 -4.74
C PHE A 21 9.08 1.46 -4.11
N ARG A 22 8.79 2.67 -4.61
CA ARG A 22 9.34 3.91 -4.08
C ARG A 22 8.26 4.74 -3.44
N LEU A 23 8.57 5.36 -2.30
CA LEU A 23 7.71 6.36 -1.69
C LEU A 23 7.76 7.64 -2.55
N ASN A 24 6.67 7.94 -3.24
CA ASN A 24 6.55 9.11 -4.11
C ASN A 24 6.13 10.35 -3.33
N SER A 25 5.18 10.22 -2.39
CA SER A 25 4.80 11.34 -1.52
C SER A 25 4.25 10.88 -0.18
N SER A 26 4.36 11.75 0.82
CA SER A 26 3.73 11.57 2.13
C SER A 26 3.07 12.87 2.56
N GLN A 27 1.77 12.82 2.81
CA GLN A 27 0.98 13.98 3.20
C GLN A 27 0.32 13.70 4.53
N THR A 28 0.57 14.57 5.51
CA THR A 28 -0.05 14.47 6.84
C THR A 28 -1.04 15.60 7.00
N THR A 29 -2.30 15.29 7.30
CA THR A 29 -3.31 16.29 7.67
C THR A 29 -3.21 16.59 9.17
N PRO A 30 -2.68 17.77 9.59
CA PRO A 30 -2.39 18.03 11.00
C PRO A 30 -3.63 18.03 11.88
N ARG A 31 -4.76 18.54 11.36
CA ARG A 31 -6.04 18.64 12.08
C ARG A 31 -6.67 17.29 12.42
N ARG A 32 -6.38 16.24 11.63
CA ARG A 32 -6.98 14.90 11.80
C ARG A 32 -5.97 13.84 12.24
N GLY A 33 -4.68 14.11 12.19
CA GLY A 33 -3.63 13.12 12.50
C GLY A 33 -3.55 11.98 11.48
N ILE A 34 -4.08 12.18 10.27
CA ILE A 34 -4.10 11.19 9.20
C ILE A 34 -2.91 11.44 8.29
N THR A 35 -2.11 10.42 8.07
CA THR A 35 -1.02 10.40 7.09
C THR A 35 -1.43 9.55 5.91
N VAL A 36 -1.24 10.05 4.69
CA VAL A 36 -1.39 9.28 3.47
C VAL A 36 -0.02 9.19 2.80
N LYS A 37 0.44 7.98 2.55
CA LYS A 37 1.67 7.69 1.82
C LYS A 37 1.31 7.11 0.46
N HIS A 38 2.00 7.58 -0.56
CA HIS A 38 1.85 7.16 -1.94
C HIS A 38 3.12 6.45 -2.36
N TYR A 39 3.01 5.17 -2.65
CA TYR A 39 4.07 4.33 -3.19
C TYR A 39 3.81 4.05 -4.66
N PHE A 40 4.90 3.84 -5.40
CA PHE A 40 4.85 3.67 -6.83
C PHE A 40 5.88 2.67 -7.33
N PHE A 41 5.48 1.82 -8.28
CA PHE A 41 6.38 0.96 -9.05
C PHE A 41 5.98 1.05 -10.53
N GLU A 42 6.85 1.66 -11.34
CA GLU A 42 6.66 1.88 -12.80
C GLU A 42 5.37 2.59 -13.22
N THR A 43 4.22 1.93 -13.18
CA THR A 43 2.89 2.47 -13.46
C THR A 43 1.88 2.14 -12.36
N PHE A 44 2.24 1.21 -11.47
CA PHE A 44 1.38 0.72 -10.40
C PHE A 44 1.41 1.65 -9.19
N ASN A 45 0.22 2.09 -8.77
CA ASN A 45 0.03 3.01 -7.66
C ASN A 45 -0.48 2.28 -6.41
N PHE A 46 0.18 2.52 -5.28
CA PHE A 46 -0.19 1.96 -3.99
C PHE A 46 -0.30 3.04 -2.92
N LEU A 47 -1.36 3.01 -2.14
CA LEU A 47 -1.71 4.03 -1.15
C LEU A 47 -1.82 3.40 0.22
N GLU A 48 -1.18 4.02 1.20
CA GLU A 48 -1.30 3.68 2.60
C GLU A 48 -1.86 4.87 3.35
N ARG A 49 -2.99 4.67 4.02
CA ARG A 49 -3.59 5.65 4.92
C ARG A 49 -3.39 5.17 6.35
N TRP A 50 -2.67 5.96 7.12
CA TRP A 50 -2.34 5.70 8.52
C TRP A 50 -2.95 6.78 9.43
N ASP A 51 -3.57 6.37 10.55
CA ASP A 51 -4.01 7.28 11.61
C ASP A 51 -3.01 7.22 12.78
N LYS A 52 -2.45 8.37 13.15
CA LYS A 52 -1.48 8.49 14.24
C LYS A 52 -2.03 7.97 15.58
N LYS A 53 -3.35 8.08 15.83
CA LYS A 53 -3.98 7.58 17.05
C LYS A 53 -4.18 6.06 17.05
N HIS A 54 -4.32 5.48 15.86
CA HIS A 54 -4.66 4.07 15.65
C HIS A 54 -3.83 3.45 14.52
N PRO A 55 -2.51 3.25 14.73
CA PRO A 55 -1.62 2.68 13.72
C PRO A 55 -2.02 1.29 13.23
N GLU A 56 -2.69 0.52 14.08
CA GLU A 56 -3.25 -0.78 13.74
C GLU A 56 -4.37 -0.71 12.69
N ARG A 57 -4.96 0.47 12.47
CA ARG A 57 -6.05 0.70 11.50
C ARG A 57 -5.55 1.23 10.16
N SER A 58 -4.26 1.08 9.85
CA SER A 58 -3.73 1.44 8.53
C SER A 58 -4.54 0.75 7.43
N LYS A 59 -5.02 1.56 6.48
CA LYS A 59 -5.79 1.10 5.32
C LYS A 59 -4.90 1.16 4.10
N PHE A 60 -4.87 0.08 3.35
CA PHE A 60 -4.10 -0.06 2.14
C PHE A 60 -5.04 -0.09 0.95
N MET A 61 -4.66 0.56 -0.14
CA MET A 61 -5.46 0.64 -1.36
C MET A 61 -4.53 0.65 -2.57
N CYS A 62 -4.94 0.02 -3.65
CA CYS A 62 -4.29 0.15 -4.96
C CYS A 62 -5.36 0.36 -6.02
N PHE A 63 -4.91 0.39 -7.28
CA PHE A 63 -5.77 0.42 -8.44
C PHE A 63 -5.62 -0.88 -9.20
N ASP A 64 -6.73 -1.42 -9.69
CA ASP A 64 -6.70 -2.56 -10.61
C ASP A 64 -6.26 -2.12 -12.02
N VAL A 65 -6.22 -3.07 -12.95
CA VAL A 65 -5.82 -2.84 -14.35
C VAL A 65 -6.72 -1.84 -15.10
N TYR A 66 -7.93 -1.61 -14.60
CA TYR A 66 -8.91 -0.70 -15.18
C TYR A 66 -8.91 0.67 -14.48
N GLY A 67 -7.98 0.90 -13.55
CA GLY A 67 -7.91 2.13 -12.76
C GLY A 67 -9.01 2.23 -11.70
N GLN A 68 -9.72 1.14 -11.38
CA GLN A 68 -10.68 1.13 -10.29
C GLN A 68 -9.96 0.96 -8.96
N LYS A 69 -10.46 1.69 -7.97
CA LYS A 69 -9.91 1.66 -6.62
C LYS A 69 -10.29 0.36 -5.92
N MET A 70 -9.29 -0.36 -5.42
CA MET A 70 -9.48 -1.57 -4.61
C MET A 70 -8.85 -1.42 -3.23
N ASN A 71 -9.52 -1.97 -2.21
CA ASN A 71 -8.96 -2.05 -0.86
C ASN A 71 -8.08 -3.30 -0.76
N VAL A 72 -6.91 -3.16 -0.14
CA VAL A 72 -5.99 -4.27 0.12
C VAL A 72 -6.21 -4.74 1.55
N ASN A 73 -6.91 -5.87 1.69
CA ASN A 73 -7.20 -6.50 2.98
C ASN A 73 -6.24 -7.65 3.28
N SER A 74 -5.53 -8.14 2.27
CA SER A 74 -4.51 -9.18 2.39
C SER A 74 -3.30 -8.87 1.51
N LEU A 75 -2.15 -9.51 1.80
CA LEU A 75 -0.98 -9.43 0.91
C LEU A 75 -1.29 -10.01 -0.48
N LEU A 76 -2.16 -11.03 -0.55
CA LEU A 76 -2.55 -11.67 -1.80
C LEU A 76 -3.32 -10.70 -2.70
N ASP A 77 -4.17 -9.83 -2.13
CA ASP A 77 -4.93 -8.83 -2.89
C ASP A 77 -3.99 -7.88 -3.64
N LEU A 78 -2.92 -7.43 -2.95
CA LEU A 78 -1.91 -6.55 -3.52
C LEU A 78 -1.09 -7.27 -4.61
N GLN A 79 -0.69 -8.51 -4.34
CA GLN A 79 0.09 -9.33 -5.27
C GLN A 79 -0.70 -9.61 -6.56
N ALA A 80 -1.96 -10.03 -6.42
CA ALA A 80 -2.83 -10.29 -7.56
C ALA A 80 -2.99 -9.03 -8.42
N ALA A 81 -3.37 -7.90 -7.81
CA ALA A 81 -3.51 -6.63 -8.50
C ALA A 81 -2.23 -6.21 -9.25
N PHE A 82 -1.08 -6.36 -8.60
CA PHE A 82 0.22 -6.01 -9.18
C PHE A 82 0.59 -6.88 -10.38
N PHE A 83 0.47 -8.20 -10.24
CA PHE A 83 0.82 -9.12 -11.33
C PHE A 83 -0.17 -9.06 -12.49
N GLU A 84 -1.46 -8.81 -12.22
CA GLU A 84 -2.44 -8.53 -13.26
C GLU A 84 -2.07 -7.27 -14.05
N ASN A 85 -1.70 -6.17 -13.37
CA ASN A 85 -1.25 -4.94 -14.03
C ASN A 85 0.02 -5.14 -14.88
N ILE A 86 1.02 -5.87 -14.36
CA ILE A 86 2.23 -6.16 -15.15
C ILE A 86 1.93 -7.08 -16.33
N SER A 87 1.03 -8.04 -16.18
CA SER A 87 0.68 -8.95 -17.27
C SER A 87 0.09 -8.22 -18.49
N GLN A 88 -0.53 -7.06 -18.30
CA GLN A 88 -1.06 -6.20 -19.37
C GLN A 88 0.01 -5.31 -20.03
N LEU A 89 1.21 -5.21 -19.46
CA LEU A 89 2.33 -4.47 -20.04
C LEU A 89 3.16 -5.31 -21.03
N LYS A 90 2.86 -6.62 -21.15
CA LYS A 90 3.48 -7.55 -22.10
C LYS A 90 2.62 -7.69 -23.36
#